data_AF-A0A450TH09-F1
#
_entry.id   AF-A0A450TH09-F1
#
_cell.length_a   1.000
_cell.length_b   1.000
_cell.length_c   1.000
_cell.angle_alpha   90.00
_cell.angle_beta   90.00
_cell.angle_gamma   90.00
#
_symmetry.space_group_name_H-M   'P 1'
#
loop_
_entity.id
_entity.type
_entity.pdbx_description
1 polymer ?
#
loop_
_entity_poly.entity_id
_entity_poly.type
_entity_poly.pdbx_seq_one_letter_code
_entity_poly.pdbx_strand_id
1 'polypeptide(L)'
;MNKTTMVQAELAPGLKKRAEEIFRHMDLDAAQAITLFYREVEFRGGFPFDIAAPKPPIKRTLPSFQAEADPVKKQPESSSRQPEDPIIRARGLLKDKKGGTALFMRDKREEIEKEYRP
;
A
#
# COMPACT_ATOMS: atom_id res chain seq x y z
N MET A 1 -40.15 3.39 -17.47
CA MET A 1 -39.82 3.17 -18.90
C MET A 1 -38.35 2.79 -18.95
N ASN A 2 -38.04 1.54 -19.22
CA ASN A 2 -36.67 1.03 -19.09
C ASN A 2 -35.98 1.32 -20.42
N LYS A 3 -35.24 2.43 -20.47
CA LYS A 3 -34.44 2.76 -21.66
C LYS A 3 -33.33 1.72 -21.77
N THR A 4 -33.33 0.96 -22.85
CA THR A 4 -32.28 -0.01 -23.16
C THR A 4 -31.35 0.60 -24.20
N THR A 5 -30.04 0.44 -23.99
CA THR A 5 -28.99 0.86 -24.93
C THR A 5 -28.12 -0.34 -25.27
N MET A 6 -27.72 -0.45 -26.54
CA MET A 6 -26.84 -1.52 -27.02
C MET A 6 -25.37 -1.15 -26.81
N VAL A 7 -24.55 -2.11 -26.38
CA VAL A 7 -23.09 -1.99 -26.30
C VAL A 7 -22.48 -2.83 -27.43
N GLN A 8 -21.63 -2.21 -28.25
CA GLN A 8 -20.88 -2.89 -29.31
C GLN A 8 -19.39 -2.62 -29.12
N ALA A 9 -18.58 -3.68 -29.21
CA ALA A 9 -17.14 -3.60 -29.09
C ALA A 9 -16.49 -4.60 -30.06
N GLU A 10 -15.36 -4.22 -30.64
CA GLU A 10 -14.54 -5.12 -31.45
C GLU A 10 -13.62 -5.94 -30.54
N LEU A 11 -13.63 -7.26 -30.73
CA LEU A 11 -12.81 -8.20 -29.96
C LEU A 11 -12.14 -9.19 -30.89
N ALA A 12 -10.92 -9.61 -30.53
CA ALA A 12 -10.30 -10.73 -31.19
C ALA A 12 -11.17 -12.00 -31.03
N PRO A 13 -11.42 -12.78 -32.10
CA PRO A 13 -12.34 -13.90 -32.07
C PRO A 13 -11.92 -14.99 -31.07
N GLY A 14 -10.60 -15.22 -30.94
CA GLY A 14 -10.06 -16.15 -29.95
C GLY A 14 -10.26 -15.69 -28.51
N LEU A 15 -10.22 -14.38 -28.24
CA LEU A 15 -10.49 -13.82 -26.91
C LEU A 15 -11.95 -14.02 -26.54
N LYS A 16 -12.86 -13.68 -27.46
CA LYS A 16 -14.31 -13.86 -27.28
C LYS A 16 -14.64 -15.31 -26.92
N LYS A 17 -14.17 -16.27 -27.72
CA LYS A 17 -14.46 -17.69 -27.52
C LYS A 17 -14.03 -18.19 -26.14
N ARG A 18 -12.81 -17.85 -25.71
CA ARG A 18 -12.28 -18.26 -24.40
C ARG A 18 -13.04 -17.61 -23.24
N ALA A 19 -13.37 -16.33 -23.36
CA ALA A 19 -14.14 -15.63 -22.32
C ALA A 19 -15.56 -16.20 -22.18
N GLU A 20 -16.24 -16.47 -23.30
CA GLU A 20 -17.58 -17.07 -23.29
C GLU A 20 -17.59 -18.49 -22.72
N GLU A 21 -16.53 -19.28 -22.93
CA GLU A 21 -16.38 -20.59 -22.29
C GLU A 21 -16.30 -20.47 -20.76
N ILE A 22 -15.53 -19.49 -20.27
CA ILE A 22 -15.45 -19.20 -18.83
C ILE A 22 -16.80 -18.73 -18.28
N PHE A 23 -17.51 -17.83 -18.98
CA PHE A 23 -18.83 -17.37 -18.56
C PHE A 23 -19.84 -18.51 -18.49
N ARG A 24 -19.81 -19.44 -19.46
CA ARG A 24 -20.67 -20.64 -19.45
C ARG A 24 -20.43 -21.55 -18.26
N HIS A 25 -19.20 -21.65 -17.76
CA HIS A 25 -18.92 -22.40 -16.54
C HIS A 25 -19.53 -21.76 -15.28
N MET A 26 -19.89 -20.47 -15.35
CA MET A 26 -20.54 -19.72 -14.28
C MET A 26 -22.04 -19.49 -14.54
N ASP A 27 -22.62 -20.17 -15.54
CA ASP A 27 -24.00 -19.97 -16.00
C ASP A 27 -24.32 -18.51 -16.39
N LEU A 28 -23.34 -17.81 -16.93
CA LEU A 28 -23.47 -16.43 -17.42
C LEU A 28 -23.39 -16.38 -18.95
N ASP A 29 -24.24 -15.55 -19.55
CA ASP A 29 -24.04 -15.10 -20.92
C ASP A 29 -23.13 -13.85 -20.98
N ALA A 30 -22.67 -13.50 -22.18
CA ALA A 30 -21.80 -12.34 -22.37
C ALA A 30 -22.48 -11.01 -22.00
N ALA A 31 -23.79 -10.87 -22.23
CA ALA A 31 -24.52 -9.65 -21.94
C ALA A 31 -24.67 -9.43 -20.43
N GLN A 32 -24.92 -10.50 -19.66
CA GLN A 32 -24.95 -10.51 -18.21
C GLN A 32 -23.57 -10.15 -17.65
N ALA A 33 -22.51 -10.79 -18.14
CA ALA A 33 -21.14 -10.48 -17.71
C ALA A 33 -20.77 -9.00 -17.99
N ILE A 34 -21.10 -8.47 -19.16
CA ILE A 34 -20.89 -7.06 -19.51
C ILE A 34 -21.73 -6.14 -18.61
N THR A 35 -22.98 -6.50 -18.31
CA THR A 35 -23.85 -5.73 -17.41
C THR A 35 -23.26 -5.65 -16.00
N LEU A 36 -22.73 -6.77 -15.48
CA LEU A 36 -22.05 -6.81 -14.19
C LEU A 36 -20.80 -5.93 -14.18
N PHE A 37 -20.02 -5.93 -15.28
CA PHE A 37 -18.87 -5.04 -15.42
C PHE A 37 -19.27 -3.57 -15.29
N TYR A 38 -20.30 -3.11 -16.01
CA TYR A 38 -20.76 -1.72 -15.91
C TYR A 38 -21.28 -1.36 -14.52
N ARG A 39 -22.00 -2.28 -13.86
CA ARG A 39 -22.45 -2.08 -12.47
C ARG A 39 -21.29 -1.93 -11.51
N GLU A 40 -20.24 -2.71 -11.68
CA GLU A 40 -19.07 -2.63 -10.80
C GLU A 40 -18.30 -1.32 -11.02
N VAL A 41 -18.20 -0.86 -12.28
CA VAL A 41 -17.61 0.44 -12.60
C VAL A 41 -18.40 1.58 -11.95
N GLU A 42 -19.73 1.54 -12.06
CA GLU A 42 -20.62 2.52 -11.43
C GLU A 42 -20.49 2.50 -9.90
N PHE A 43 -20.53 1.30 -9.30
CA PHE A 43 -20.48 1.12 -7.85
C PHE A 43 -19.14 1.58 -7.24
N ARG A 44 -18.02 1.31 -7.90
CA ARG A 44 -16.68 1.69 -7.42
C ARG A 44 -16.29 3.12 -7.78
N GLY A 45 -16.94 3.73 -8.77
CA GLY A 45 -16.47 4.98 -9.38
C GLY A 45 -15.10 4.83 -10.05
N GLY A 46 -14.79 3.63 -10.55
CA GLY A 46 -13.45 3.29 -11.03
C GLY A 46 -13.41 1.94 -11.71
N PHE A 47 -12.21 1.49 -12.10
CA PHE A 47 -12.06 0.23 -12.80
C PHE A 47 -12.26 -0.97 -11.85
N PRO A 48 -12.95 -2.05 -12.26
CA PRO A 48 -13.28 -3.18 -11.37
C PRO A 48 -12.08 -4.03 -10.94
N PHE A 49 -10.90 -3.78 -11.51
CA PHE A 49 -9.65 -4.41 -11.15
C PHE A 49 -8.50 -3.40 -11.22
N ASP A 50 -7.41 -3.71 -10.52
CA ASP A 50 -6.23 -2.86 -10.49
C ASP A 50 -5.58 -2.80 -11.88
N ILE A 51 -5.58 -1.62 -12.49
CA ILE A 51 -4.83 -1.36 -13.71
C ILE A 51 -3.38 -1.06 -13.32
N ALA A 52 -2.67 -2.07 -12.85
CA ALA A 52 -1.21 -1.98 -12.77
C ALA A 52 -0.65 -2.29 -14.17
N ALA A 53 0.00 -1.31 -14.81
CA ALA A 53 0.88 -1.63 -15.93
C ALA A 53 1.85 -2.72 -15.45
N PRO A 54 2.03 -3.84 -16.19
CA PRO A 54 2.92 -4.90 -15.76
C PRO A 54 4.31 -4.31 -15.58
N LYS A 55 4.71 -4.09 -14.32
CA LYS A 55 6.08 -3.75 -14.02
C LYS A 55 6.90 -4.94 -14.50
N PRO A 56 8.03 -4.73 -15.20
CA PRO A 56 8.91 -5.83 -15.56
C PRO A 56 9.18 -6.62 -14.27
N PRO A 57 9.19 -7.97 -14.33
CA PRO A 57 9.35 -8.78 -13.14
C PRO A 57 10.60 -8.27 -12.42
N ILE A 58 10.41 -7.74 -11.21
CA ILE A 58 11.53 -7.51 -10.32
C ILE A 58 12.10 -8.90 -10.12
N LYS A 59 13.22 -9.19 -10.78
CA LYS A 59 14.02 -10.37 -10.49
C LYS A 59 14.33 -10.22 -9.01
N ARG A 60 13.56 -10.89 -8.16
CA ARG A 60 13.91 -11.08 -6.76
C ARG A 60 15.17 -11.92 -6.82
N THR A 61 16.32 -11.28 -6.96
CA THR A 61 17.54 -11.78 -6.37
C THR A 61 17.20 -11.84 -4.89
N LEU A 62 16.65 -12.98 -4.46
CA LEU A 62 16.66 -13.35 -3.05
C LEU A 62 18.14 -13.22 -2.68
N PRO A 63 18.52 -12.31 -1.77
CA PRO A 63 19.88 -12.35 -1.25
C PRO A 63 20.03 -13.76 -0.67
N SER A 64 20.91 -14.56 -1.25
CA SER A 64 21.36 -15.78 -0.62
C SER A 64 21.89 -15.36 0.74
N PHE A 65 21.14 -15.69 1.79
CA PHE A 65 21.62 -15.55 3.17
C PHE A 65 22.67 -16.63 3.36
N GLN A 66 23.87 -16.37 2.83
CA GLN A 66 25.07 -17.11 3.15
C GLN A 66 25.43 -16.65 4.57
N ALA A 67 25.05 -17.46 5.56
CA ALA A 67 25.49 -17.30 6.92
C ALA A 67 26.97 -17.66 6.99
N GLU A 68 27.84 -16.70 6.68
CA GLU A 68 29.24 -16.75 7.09
C GLU A 68 29.40 -15.81 8.29
N ALA A 69 29.58 -16.42 9.45
CA ALA A 69 30.06 -15.74 10.64
C ALA A 69 31.52 -15.31 10.42
N ASP A 70 31.83 -14.02 10.62
CA ASP A 70 32.85 -13.52 11.58
C ASP A 70 33.17 -12.02 11.37
N PRO A 71 33.75 -11.31 12.37
CA PRO A 71 33.16 -10.06 12.84
C PRO A 71 34.04 -8.81 12.70
N VAL A 72 33.41 -7.66 12.97
CA VAL A 72 33.99 -6.34 13.34
C VAL A 72 34.90 -5.64 12.31
N LYS A 73 34.42 -4.49 11.78
CA LYS A 73 35.21 -3.24 11.75
C LYS A 73 34.31 -2.00 11.82
N LYS A 74 34.62 -1.14 12.79
CA LYS A 74 33.97 0.14 13.10
C LYS A 74 34.32 1.22 12.07
N GLN A 75 33.30 1.98 11.65
CA GLN A 75 33.20 3.46 11.46
C GLN A 75 34.18 4.16 10.47
N PRO A 76 33.88 5.36 9.91
CA PRO A 76 32.98 6.40 10.44
C PRO A 76 32.01 7.08 9.45
N GLU A 77 31.14 7.83 10.10
CA GLU A 77 30.22 8.88 9.67
C GLU A 77 30.59 9.66 8.39
N SER A 78 29.64 9.77 7.48
CA SER A 78 29.54 10.93 6.58
C SER A 78 28.09 11.20 6.18
N SER A 79 27.47 12.12 6.93
CA SER A 79 26.58 13.18 6.45
C SER A 79 25.89 12.97 5.09
N SER A 80 24.59 12.66 5.11
CA SER A 80 23.61 13.45 4.34
C SER A 80 22.21 13.26 4.93
N ARG A 81 21.56 14.39 5.17
CA ARG A 81 20.27 14.53 5.82
C ARG A 81 19.18 13.88 4.96
N GLN A 82 18.39 12.99 5.56
CA GLN A 82 17.10 12.52 5.08
C GLN A 82 16.12 12.67 6.27
N PRO A 83 14.86 13.07 6.03
CA PRO A 83 13.97 13.66 7.02
C PRO A 83 13.76 12.73 8.21
N GLU A 84 14.22 13.16 9.38
CA GLU A 84 14.12 12.43 10.63
C GLU A 84 12.67 12.04 10.98
N ASP A 85 12.40 10.73 10.93
CA ASP A 85 11.20 10.13 11.49
C ASP A 85 10.95 10.66 12.92
N PRO A 86 9.71 11.05 13.27
CA PRO A 86 9.41 11.64 14.59
C PRO A 86 9.79 10.71 15.76
N ILE A 87 9.84 9.40 15.51
CA ILE A 87 10.28 8.37 16.45
C ILE A 87 11.78 8.49 16.77
N ILE A 88 12.62 8.79 15.77
CA ILE A 88 14.06 8.95 15.95
C ILE A 88 14.37 10.26 16.69
N ARG A 89 13.62 11.33 16.39
CA ARG A 89 13.71 12.61 17.10
C ARG A 89 13.38 12.47 18.59
N ALA A 90 12.32 11.72 18.92
CA ALA A 90 11.93 11.47 20.31
C ALA A 90 13.01 10.71 21.09
N ARG A 91 13.69 9.76 20.44
CA ARG A 91 14.73 8.93 21.08
C ARG A 91 16.01 9.72 21.39
N GLY A 92 16.35 10.70 20.55
CA GLY A 92 17.49 11.60 20.79
C GLY A 92 17.30 12.51 21.99
N LEU A 93 16.08 13.02 22.21
CA LEU A 93 15.75 13.96 23.29
C LEU A 93 15.88 13.36 24.72
N LEU A 94 15.87 12.03 24.81
CA LEU A 94 15.92 11.28 26.07
C LEU A 94 17.35 10.88 26.48
N LYS A 95 18.34 11.00 25.59
CA LYS A 95 19.71 10.51 25.84
C LYS A 95 20.53 11.40 26.80
N ASP A 96 20.25 12.70 26.84
CA ASP A 96 21.11 13.66 27.57
C ASP A 96 20.55 14.11 28.92
N LYS A 97 19.40 13.58 29.34
CA LYS A 97 18.74 14.01 30.58
C LYS A 97 19.11 13.10 31.74
N LYS A 98 19.94 13.63 32.66
CA LYS A 98 20.43 12.96 33.88
C LYS A 98 19.38 12.81 34.99
N GLY A 99 18.10 12.74 34.64
CA GLY A 99 16.99 12.48 35.55
C GLY A 99 16.08 11.47 34.88
N GLY A 100 15.79 10.35 35.55
CA GLY A 100 15.10 9.21 34.96
C GLY A 100 13.82 9.60 34.19
N THR A 101 13.51 8.85 33.14
CA THR A 101 12.41 9.10 32.19
C THR A 101 11.06 9.43 32.84
N ALA A 102 10.81 8.96 34.07
CA ALA A 102 9.62 9.25 34.85
C ALA A 102 9.51 10.72 35.33
N LEU A 103 10.61 11.38 35.71
CA LEU A 103 10.62 12.79 36.12
C LEU A 103 10.32 13.70 34.93
N PHE A 104 10.88 13.37 33.77
CA PHE A 104 10.66 14.13 32.55
C PHE A 104 9.22 14.05 32.05
N MET A 105 8.57 12.90 32.22
CA MET A 105 7.16 12.70 31.87
C MET A 105 6.19 13.39 32.86
N ARG A 106 6.59 13.64 34.10
CA ARG A 106 5.78 14.41 35.08
C ARG A 106 5.77 15.90 34.72
N ASP A 107 6.94 16.48 34.52
CA ASP A 107 7.10 17.90 34.20
C ASP A 107 6.40 18.26 32.89
N LYS A 108 6.55 17.40 31.87
CA LYS A 108 5.84 17.56 30.59
C LYS A 108 4.33 17.41 30.71
N ARG A 109 3.81 16.56 31.62
CA ARG A 109 2.37 16.44 31.85
C ARG A 109 1.79 17.70 32.48
N GLU A 110 2.49 18.30 33.44
CA GLU A 110 2.04 19.54 34.11
C GLU A 110 2.01 20.74 33.15
N GLU A 111 2.94 20.80 32.20
CA GLU A 111 2.97 21.83 31.16
C GLU A 111 1.79 21.69 30.17
N ILE A 112 1.46 20.45 29.78
CA ILE A 112 0.32 20.15 28.89
C ILE A 112 -1.02 20.38 29.61
N GLU A 113 -1.11 20.10 30.92
CA GLU A 113 -2.34 20.25 31.70
C GLU A 113 -2.68 21.72 32.01
N LYS A 114 -1.67 22.61 32.06
CA LYS A 114 -1.88 24.07 32.14
C LYS A 114 -2.30 24.71 30.82
N GLU A 115 -1.88 24.16 29.70
CA GLU A 115 -2.20 24.66 28.35
C GLU A 115 -3.65 24.31 27.93
N TYR A 116 -4.30 23.35 28.60
CA TYR A 116 -5.63 22.84 28.26
C TYR A 116 -6.70 23.02 29.35
N ARG A 117 -6.54 24.01 30.23
CA ARG A 117 -7.63 24.48 31.09
C ARG A 117 -8.30 25.70 30.46
N PRO A 118 -9.63 25.72 30.26
CA PRO A 118 -10.35 26.88 29.74
C PRO A 118 -10.32 28.07 30.71
#